data_AF-A0A8T2TBW4-F1
#
_entry.id   AF-A0A8T2TBW4-F1
#
_cell.length_a   1.000
_cell.length_b   1.000
_cell.length_c   1.000
_cell.angle_alpha   90.00
_cell.angle_beta   90.00
_cell.angle_gamma   90.00
#
_symmetry.space_group_name_H-M   'P 1'
#
loop_
_entity.id
_entity.type
_entity.pdbx_description
1 polymer ?
#
loop_
_entity_poly.entity_id
_entity_poly.type
_entity_poly.pdbx_seq_one_letter_code
_entity_poly.pdbx_strand_id
1 'polypeptide(L)'
;MEELRQDIKMHLDMDRETPTHIEFWEAMMVVCDWEIAEAQKRDALDRARVRGEEPPPELVAEERGLHGSVEGEVKRLLNGKSFKELTAMEEKIELEMKSGRAKVVEYWEAVLKRLHIFKAKARLKEIHADLLRQHLSRFQGRAKEEIQSLHVEDLSSHEIEQGPEEPEELQPQLIEVASVEEGDEVEEEPGSFSPELVHTFEGDELVDPEADKAALDRKRAEVLEEQQRRLQEAAAGSVAGDDDNTELTIHERELAMKAMGTMDEGDAILGSGAEVNLESQVYWWHDKYRPRKPKYFNRVHTGYEWNKYNQTHYDHDNPPPKIVQGYKFNIFYPDLVDKTRAPVYCIEKDGSNGETCLIRFNAGPPYEDIAFRIVNKEWEYSHKKGFKCTFERGILHVYFNFKRYRYRR
;
A
#
# COMPACT_ATOMS: atom_id res chain seq x y z
N MET A 1 -18.41 7.80 25.05
CA MET A 1 -17.64 8.99 25.49
C MET A 1 -17.58 9.12 27.01
N GLU A 2 -18.69 8.97 27.74
CA GLU A 2 -18.68 9.00 29.21
C GLU A 2 -17.91 7.83 29.85
N GLU A 3 -17.95 6.64 29.24
CA GLU A 3 -17.13 5.48 29.64
C GLU A 3 -15.64 5.77 29.48
N LEU A 4 -15.22 6.31 28.32
CA LEU A 4 -13.83 6.71 28.06
C LEU A 4 -13.30 7.70 29.09
N ARG A 5 -14.14 8.64 29.55
CA ARG A 5 -13.79 9.58 30.62
C ARG A 5 -13.51 8.87 31.95
N GLN A 6 -14.30 7.84 32.27
CA GLN A 6 -14.10 7.03 33.48
C GLN A 6 -12.80 6.22 33.37
N ASP A 7 -12.51 5.66 32.20
CA ASP A 7 -11.28 4.92 31.94
C ASP A 7 -10.04 5.83 32.05
N ILE A 8 -10.08 7.02 31.44
CA ILE A 8 -9.00 8.02 31.56
C ILE A 8 -8.77 8.40 33.02
N LYS A 9 -9.84 8.58 33.80
CA LYS A 9 -9.74 8.88 35.22
C LYS A 9 -9.10 7.72 36.00
N MET A 10 -9.51 6.49 35.72
CA MET A 10 -8.90 5.29 36.31
C MET A 10 -7.39 5.23 35.99
N HIS A 11 -7.00 5.49 34.74
CA HIS A 11 -5.60 5.51 34.35
C HIS A 11 -4.81 6.64 35.01
N LEU A 12 -5.38 7.84 35.16
CA LEU A 12 -4.75 8.94 35.92
C LEU A 12 -4.49 8.55 37.39
N ASP A 13 -5.37 7.77 38.00
CA ASP A 13 -5.23 7.33 39.38
C ASP A 13 -4.22 6.19 39.53
N MET A 14 -4.06 5.34 38.51
CA MET A 14 -3.13 4.21 38.51
C MET A 14 -1.71 4.58 38.06
N ASP A 15 -1.58 5.39 37.01
CA ASP A 15 -0.33 5.63 36.28
C ASP A 15 0.34 6.94 36.72
N ARG A 16 0.73 6.97 38.00
CA ARG A 16 1.44 8.11 38.63
C ARG A 16 2.95 7.92 38.71
N GLU A 17 3.48 6.94 37.99
CA GLU A 17 4.89 6.55 38.08
C GLU A 17 5.82 7.58 37.45
N THR A 18 5.40 8.21 36.36
CA THR A 18 6.22 9.18 35.62
C THR A 18 5.49 10.53 35.52
N PRO A 19 6.15 11.67 35.76
CA PRO A 19 5.53 12.99 35.63
C PRO A 19 4.96 13.24 34.23
N THR A 20 5.56 12.65 33.19
CA THR A 20 5.06 12.73 31.80
C THR A 20 3.74 11.99 31.59
N HIS A 21 3.50 10.89 32.31
CA HIS A 21 2.23 10.16 32.24
C HIS A 21 1.11 10.95 32.92
N ILE A 22 1.41 11.59 34.05
CA ILE A 22 0.45 12.47 34.73
C ILE A 22 0.02 13.60 33.80
N GLU A 23 0.98 14.32 33.21
CA GLU A 23 0.71 15.39 32.26
C GLU A 23 -0.08 14.90 31.02
N PHE A 24 0.21 13.69 30.54
CA PHE A 24 -0.51 13.06 29.43
C PHE A 24 -1.97 12.82 29.78
N TRP A 25 -2.24 12.17 30.92
CA TRP A 25 -3.59 11.82 31.34
C TRP A 25 -4.40 13.07 31.74
N GLU A 26 -3.78 14.07 32.35
CA GLU A 26 -4.39 15.38 32.60
C GLU A 26 -4.77 16.08 31.30
N ALA A 27 -3.86 16.16 30.32
CA ALA A 27 -4.16 16.73 29.01
C ALA A 27 -5.26 15.94 28.28
N MET A 28 -5.27 14.61 28.39
CA MET A 28 -6.29 13.75 27.80
C MET A 28 -7.65 13.95 28.45
N MET A 29 -7.70 14.17 29.77
CA MET A 29 -8.92 14.49 30.50
C MET A 29 -9.54 15.80 30.01
N VAL A 30 -8.73 16.85 29.86
CA VAL A 30 -9.18 18.15 29.32
C VAL A 30 -9.76 18.01 27.92
N VAL A 31 -9.13 17.21 27.05
CA VAL A 31 -9.66 16.96 25.70
C VAL A 31 -10.96 16.16 25.77
N CYS A 32 -11.05 15.13 26.61
CA CYS A 32 -12.25 14.31 26.75
C CYS A 32 -13.45 15.13 27.27
N ASP A 33 -13.24 15.93 28.32
CA ASP A 33 -14.28 16.81 28.88
C ASP A 33 -14.77 17.84 27.85
N TRP A 34 -13.86 18.37 27.02
CA TRP A 34 -14.23 19.25 25.92
C TRP A 34 -15.06 18.57 24.84
N GLU A 35 -14.63 17.40 24.36
CA GLU A 35 -15.37 16.66 23.32
C GLU A 35 -16.76 16.23 23.84
N ILE A 36 -16.90 15.90 25.13
CA ILE A 36 -18.20 15.60 25.75
C ILE A 36 -19.09 16.84 25.76
N ALA A 37 -18.58 17.99 26.24
CA ALA A 37 -19.36 19.22 26.28
C ALA A 37 -19.80 19.67 24.87
N GLU A 38 -18.90 19.55 23.90
CA GLU A 38 -19.12 19.90 22.51
C GLU A 38 -20.13 18.94 21.84
N ALA A 39 -20.08 17.63 22.16
CA ALA A 39 -21.08 16.65 21.71
C ALA A 39 -22.46 16.92 22.32
N GLN A 40 -22.53 17.18 23.63
CA GLN A 40 -23.78 17.53 24.31
C GLN A 40 -24.40 18.80 23.74
N LYS A 41 -23.57 19.79 23.37
CA LYS A 41 -24.01 21.00 22.67
C LYS A 41 -24.60 20.69 21.31
N ARG A 42 -23.93 19.87 20.47
CA ARG A 42 -24.48 19.44 19.18
C ARG A 42 -25.81 18.69 19.34
N ASP A 43 -25.88 17.74 20.27
CA ASP A 43 -27.10 16.99 20.54
C ASP A 43 -28.25 17.88 21.05
N ALA A 44 -27.96 18.90 21.84
CA ALA A 44 -28.95 19.87 22.29
C ALA A 44 -29.47 20.75 21.14
N LEU A 45 -28.58 21.21 20.25
CA LEU A 45 -28.94 21.98 19.05
C LEU A 45 -29.75 21.13 18.06
N ASP A 46 -29.36 19.88 17.82
CA ASP A 46 -30.07 18.97 16.93
C ASP A 46 -31.44 18.59 17.48
N ARG A 47 -31.57 18.35 18.79
CA ARG A 47 -32.87 18.14 19.44
C ARG A 47 -33.78 19.36 19.34
N ALA A 48 -33.24 20.57 19.53
CA ALA A 48 -33.99 21.81 19.37
C ALA A 48 -34.48 21.98 17.92
N ARG A 49 -33.62 21.71 16.93
CA ARG A 49 -33.95 21.75 15.50
C ARG A 49 -35.06 20.77 15.12
N VAL A 50 -35.01 19.54 15.63
CA VAL A 50 -36.00 18.50 15.33
C VAL A 50 -37.35 18.80 16.00
N ARG A 51 -37.35 19.43 17.19
CA ARG A 51 -38.57 19.79 17.92
C ARG A 51 -39.17 21.13 17.53
N GLY A 52 -38.45 21.95 16.76
CA GLY A 52 -38.87 23.32 16.45
C GLY A 52 -38.87 24.24 17.69
N GLU A 53 -38.14 23.85 18.73
CA GLU A 53 -37.97 24.62 19.97
C GLU A 53 -36.75 25.53 19.83
N GLU A 54 -36.77 26.70 20.47
CA GLU A 54 -35.57 27.54 20.54
C GLU A 54 -34.48 26.80 21.33
N PRO A 55 -33.23 26.79 20.84
CA PRO A 55 -32.13 26.16 21.55
C PRO A 55 -31.94 26.77 22.94
N PRO A 56 -31.50 25.98 23.94
CA PRO A 56 -31.33 26.45 25.31
C PRO A 56 -30.58 27.80 25.39
N PRO A 57 -31.09 28.81 26.13
CA PRO A 57 -30.52 30.16 26.15
C PRO A 57 -29.03 30.23 26.50
N GLU A 58 -28.53 29.30 27.33
CA GLU A 58 -27.11 29.18 27.67
C GLU A 58 -26.23 28.80 26.48
N LEU A 59 -26.70 27.91 25.60
CA LEU A 59 -25.96 27.48 24.41
C LEU A 59 -25.96 28.57 23.33
N VAL A 60 -27.07 29.30 23.23
CA VAL A 60 -27.22 30.46 22.32
C VAL A 60 -26.35 31.63 22.78
N ALA A 61 -26.25 31.87 24.08
CA ALA A 61 -25.36 32.91 24.63
C ALA A 61 -23.88 32.58 24.36
N GLU A 62 -23.49 31.31 24.40
CA GLU A 62 -22.12 30.90 24.11
C GLU A 62 -21.78 30.95 22.62
N GLU A 63 -22.77 30.75 21.73
CA GLU A 63 -22.61 30.99 20.28
C GLU A 63 -22.62 32.47 19.90
N ARG A 64 -23.35 33.32 20.65
CA ARG A 64 -23.39 34.77 20.40
C ARG A 64 -22.02 35.46 20.52
N GLY A 65 -21.08 34.88 21.27
CA GLY A 65 -19.72 35.42 21.43
C GLY A 65 -18.82 35.29 20.19
N LEU A 66 -19.17 34.46 19.20
CA LEU A 66 -18.31 34.21 18.03
C LEU A 66 -19.10 33.98 16.74
N HIS A 67 -18.88 34.88 15.78
CA HIS A 67 -19.29 34.63 14.40
C HIS A 67 -18.51 33.41 13.85
N GLY A 68 -19.19 32.41 13.27
CA GLY A 68 -18.55 31.17 12.79
C GLY A 68 -17.38 31.39 11.80
N SER A 69 -17.36 32.52 11.10
CA SER A 69 -16.22 32.95 10.26
C SER A 69 -14.94 33.23 11.07
N VAL A 70 -15.07 33.84 12.24
CA VAL A 70 -13.95 34.17 13.13
C VAL A 70 -13.47 32.91 13.84
N GLU A 71 -14.38 31.99 14.18
CA GLU A 71 -14.01 30.70 14.76
C GLU A 71 -13.11 29.87 13.83
N GLY A 72 -13.44 29.81 12.54
CA GLY A 72 -12.60 29.11 11.56
C GLY A 72 -11.22 29.75 11.40
N GLU A 73 -11.10 31.07 11.55
CA GLU A 73 -9.81 31.77 11.54
C GLU A 73 -9.00 31.50 12.81
N VAL A 74 -9.62 31.59 13.99
CA VAL A 74 -8.98 31.25 15.28
C VAL A 74 -8.48 29.81 15.28
N LYS A 75 -9.29 28.86 14.78
CA LYS A 75 -8.89 27.45 14.67
C LYS A 75 -7.66 27.28 13.77
N ARG A 76 -7.62 27.97 12.61
CA ARG A 76 -6.46 27.97 11.71
C ARG A 76 -5.23 28.60 12.37
N LEU A 77 -5.41 29.68 13.13
CA LEU A 77 -4.33 30.37 13.83
C LEU A 77 -3.73 29.54 14.97
N LEU A 78 -4.54 28.75 15.69
CA LEU A 78 -4.10 27.94 16.83
C LEU A 78 -3.58 26.56 16.40
N ASN A 79 -4.04 26.02 15.26
CA ASN A 79 -3.56 24.78 14.70
C ASN A 79 -2.06 24.85 14.34
N GLY A 80 -1.30 23.82 14.73
CA GLY A 80 0.10 23.65 14.36
C GLY A 80 1.12 24.40 15.22
N LYS A 81 0.66 25.17 16.22
CA LYS A 81 1.55 25.83 17.18
C LYS A 81 2.01 24.87 18.28
N SER A 82 3.20 25.12 18.81
CA SER A 82 3.75 24.37 19.94
C SER A 82 3.06 24.72 21.27
N PHE A 83 3.18 23.87 22.29
CA PHE A 83 2.61 24.14 23.61
C PHE A 83 3.14 25.45 24.21
N LYS A 84 4.43 25.74 23.99
CA LYS A 84 5.10 26.97 24.46
C LYS A 84 4.56 28.22 23.78
N GLU A 85 4.36 28.17 22.46
CA GLU A 85 3.77 29.28 21.71
C GLU A 85 2.33 29.57 22.13
N LEU A 86 1.53 28.51 22.36
CA LEU A 86 0.17 28.65 22.83
C LEU A 86 0.12 29.26 24.24
N THR A 87 1.01 28.85 25.15
CA THR A 87 1.12 29.42 26.49
C THR A 87 1.52 30.90 26.46
N ALA A 88 2.50 31.26 25.62
CA ALA A 88 2.89 32.67 25.46
C ALA A 88 1.74 33.53 24.87
N MET A 89 0.92 32.94 23.99
CA MET A 89 -0.26 33.60 23.45
C MET A 89 -1.35 33.78 24.51
N GLU A 90 -1.56 32.79 25.38
CA GLU A 90 -2.46 32.86 26.55
C GLU A 90 -2.09 34.04 27.45
N GLU A 91 -0.83 34.10 27.89
CA GLU A 91 -0.32 35.16 28.78
C GLU A 91 -0.46 36.55 28.14
N LYS A 92 -0.19 36.66 26.84
CA LYS A 92 -0.36 37.91 26.10
C LYS A 92 -1.82 38.35 26.05
N ILE A 93 -2.74 37.42 25.78
CA ILE A 93 -4.18 37.72 25.73
C ILE A 93 -4.68 38.11 27.12
N GLU A 94 -4.29 37.38 28.17
CA GLU A 94 -4.64 37.72 29.55
C GLU A 94 -4.09 39.09 29.97
N LEU A 95 -2.86 39.43 29.57
CA LEU A 95 -2.27 40.73 29.85
C LEU A 95 -3.04 41.85 29.17
N GLU A 96 -3.41 41.67 27.89
CA GLU A 96 -4.22 42.65 27.16
C GLU A 96 -5.62 42.79 27.77
N MET A 97 -6.22 41.71 28.28
CA MET A 97 -7.48 41.74 29.04
C MET A 97 -7.33 42.50 30.36
N LYS A 98 -6.29 42.19 31.16
CA LYS A 98 -5.99 42.89 32.43
C LYS A 98 -5.68 44.37 32.21
N SER A 99 -5.08 44.72 31.07
CA SER A 99 -4.74 46.10 30.71
C SER A 99 -5.94 46.92 30.22
N GLY A 100 -7.11 46.29 30.02
CA GLY A 100 -8.34 46.97 29.57
C GLY A 100 -8.31 47.46 28.12
N ARG A 101 -7.31 47.08 27.32
CA ARG A 101 -7.20 47.46 25.89
C ARG A 101 -7.97 46.53 24.95
N ALA A 102 -8.54 45.45 25.47
CA ALA A 102 -9.33 44.49 24.72
C ALA A 102 -10.65 45.11 24.22
N LYS A 103 -10.76 45.37 22.92
CA LYS A 103 -11.97 45.95 22.30
C LYS A 103 -13.20 45.03 22.34
N VAL A 104 -13.01 43.72 22.44
CA VAL A 104 -14.09 42.71 22.45
C VAL A 104 -13.76 41.64 23.48
N VAL A 105 -14.25 41.79 24.71
CA VAL A 105 -13.95 40.88 25.84
C VAL A 105 -14.49 39.48 25.57
N GLU A 106 -15.74 39.36 25.11
CA GLU A 106 -16.41 38.09 24.79
C GLU A 106 -15.63 37.25 23.76
N TYR A 107 -15.02 37.91 22.77
CA TYR A 107 -14.17 37.27 21.78
C TYR A 107 -12.93 36.64 22.43
N TRP A 108 -12.21 37.40 23.26
CA TRP A 108 -10.99 36.91 23.91
C TRP A 108 -11.28 35.81 24.93
N GLU A 109 -12.41 35.88 25.65
CA GLU A 109 -12.87 34.80 26.53
C GLU A 109 -13.13 33.51 25.75
N ALA A 110 -13.77 33.62 24.59
CA ALA A 110 -14.04 32.47 23.73
C ALA A 110 -12.77 31.91 23.07
N VAL A 111 -11.78 32.77 22.79
CA VAL A 111 -10.45 32.36 22.34
C VAL A 111 -9.69 31.64 23.46
N LEU A 112 -9.71 32.15 24.70
CA LEU A 112 -9.05 31.52 25.86
C LEU A 112 -9.61 30.13 26.16
N LYS A 113 -10.95 29.96 26.13
CA LYS A 113 -11.60 28.65 26.25
C LYS A 113 -11.03 27.66 25.21
N ARG A 114 -10.95 28.06 23.94
CA ARG A 114 -10.40 27.22 22.85
C ARG A 114 -8.90 26.96 23.02
N LEU A 115 -8.15 27.98 23.43
CA LEU A 115 -6.71 27.90 23.58
C LEU A 115 -6.32 26.85 24.62
N HIS A 116 -7.07 26.72 25.71
CA HIS A 116 -6.85 25.68 26.72
C HIS A 116 -6.90 24.25 26.12
N ILE A 117 -7.84 23.99 25.21
CA ILE A 117 -7.96 22.69 24.53
C ILE A 117 -6.83 22.50 23.52
N PHE A 118 -6.48 23.55 22.76
CA PHE A 118 -5.36 23.50 21.83
C PHE A 118 -4.04 23.24 22.54
N LYS A 119 -3.85 23.82 23.73
CA LYS A 119 -2.70 23.59 24.61
C LYS A 119 -2.65 22.12 25.05
N ALA A 120 -3.77 21.55 25.51
CA ALA A 120 -3.85 20.13 25.86
C ALA A 120 -3.55 19.22 24.64
N LYS A 121 -4.15 19.51 23.47
CA LYS A 121 -3.90 18.76 22.22
C LYS A 121 -2.45 18.88 21.74
N ALA A 122 -1.82 20.05 21.89
CA ALA A 122 -0.42 20.26 21.56
C ALA A 122 0.51 19.48 22.50
N ARG A 123 0.23 19.51 23.82
CA ARG A 123 1.01 18.74 24.81
C ARG A 123 0.95 17.24 24.53
N LEU A 124 -0.23 16.74 24.21
CA LEU A 124 -0.43 15.33 23.86
C LEU A 124 0.39 14.92 22.63
N LYS A 125 0.44 15.78 21.61
CA LYS A 125 1.27 15.57 20.41
C LYS A 125 2.76 15.60 20.71
N GLU A 126 3.22 16.51 21.57
CA GLU A 126 4.62 16.57 22.00
C GLU A 126 5.04 15.30 22.74
N ILE A 127 4.23 14.86 23.71
CA ILE A 127 4.48 13.61 24.46
C ILE A 127 4.50 12.41 23.52
N HIS A 128 3.57 12.33 22.58
CA HIS A 128 3.55 11.25 21.58
C HIS A 128 4.78 11.28 20.67
N ALA A 129 5.18 12.46 20.19
CA ALA A 129 6.38 12.62 19.37
C ALA A 129 7.65 12.21 20.14
N ASP A 130 7.74 12.55 21.42
CA ASP A 130 8.86 12.15 22.27
C ASP A 130 8.89 10.63 22.52
N LEU A 131 7.73 10.02 22.76
CA LEU A 131 7.62 8.56 22.91
C LEU A 131 8.04 7.83 21.62
N LEU A 132 7.61 8.33 20.45
CA LEU A 132 8.02 7.79 19.15
C LEU A 132 9.53 7.93 18.93
N ARG A 133 10.13 9.09 19.27
CA ARG A 133 11.58 9.29 19.19
C ARG A 133 12.34 8.31 20.09
N GLN A 134 11.84 8.07 21.32
CA GLN A 134 12.44 7.10 22.22
C GLN A 134 12.34 5.68 21.68
N HIS A 135 11.19 5.29 21.12
CA HIS A 135 11.01 3.97 20.50
C HIS A 135 11.94 3.80 19.30
N LEU A 136 12.00 4.78 18.39
CA LEU A 136 12.92 4.76 17.25
C LEU A 136 14.39 4.67 17.70
N SER A 137 14.78 5.42 18.72
CA SER A 137 16.14 5.37 19.27
C SER A 137 16.47 4.01 19.88
N ARG A 138 15.53 3.34 20.55
CA ARG A 138 15.71 1.97 21.06
C ARG A 138 15.83 0.94 19.95
N PHE A 139 15.02 1.05 18.89
CA PHE A 139 15.13 0.16 17.73
C PHE A 139 16.45 0.35 16.98
N GLN A 140 16.88 1.60 16.75
CA GLN A 140 18.18 1.88 16.14
C GLN A 140 19.36 1.48 17.04
N GLY A 141 19.22 1.62 18.36
CA GLY A 141 20.20 1.15 19.34
C GLY A 141 20.35 -0.37 19.30
N ARG A 142 19.24 -1.10 19.32
CA ARG A 142 19.24 -2.56 19.21
C ARG A 142 19.77 -3.07 17.87
N ALA A 143 19.43 -2.40 16.77
CA ALA A 143 19.99 -2.73 15.45
C ALA A 143 21.50 -2.47 15.40
N LYS A 144 21.99 -1.40 16.04
CA LYS A 144 23.43 -1.12 16.15
C LYS A 144 24.15 -2.10 17.07
N GLU A 145 23.52 -2.51 18.17
CA GLU A 145 24.03 -3.54 19.09
C GLU A 145 24.05 -4.92 18.43
N GLU A 146 23.03 -5.29 17.64
CA GLU A 146 23.01 -6.53 16.86
C GLU A 146 24.08 -6.52 15.76
N ILE A 147 24.31 -5.38 15.08
CA ILE A 147 25.42 -5.22 14.13
C ILE A 147 26.78 -5.28 14.85
N GLN A 148 26.90 -4.70 16.05
CA GLN A 148 28.13 -4.80 16.85
C GLN A 148 28.37 -6.20 17.39
N SER A 149 27.34 -6.93 17.83
CA SER A 149 27.50 -8.31 18.30
C SER A 149 27.90 -9.26 17.18
N LEU A 150 27.35 -9.06 15.97
CA LEU A 150 27.76 -9.79 14.77
C LEU A 150 29.22 -9.47 14.39
N HIS A 151 29.68 -8.23 14.59
CA HIS A 151 31.07 -7.85 14.34
C HIS A 151 32.06 -8.41 15.39
N VAL A 152 31.59 -8.68 16.62
CA VAL A 152 32.42 -9.26 17.69
C VAL A 152 32.53 -10.79 17.55
N GLU A 153 31.46 -11.47 17.09
CA GLU A 153 31.50 -12.92 16.80
C GLU A 153 32.40 -13.27 15.60
N ASP A 154 32.49 -12.38 14.62
CA ASP A 154 33.36 -12.54 13.44
C ASP A 154 34.86 -12.36 13.78
N LEU A 155 35.17 -11.61 14.84
CA LEU A 155 36.54 -11.39 15.33
C LEU A 155 37.01 -12.44 16.35
N SER A 156 36.12 -13.23 16.95
CA SER A 156 36.49 -14.30 17.90
C SER A 156 36.66 -15.69 17.25
N SER A 157 36.27 -15.85 15.99
CA SER A 157 36.18 -17.16 15.33
C SER A 157 37.41 -17.53 14.47
N HIS A 158 38.47 -16.73 14.50
CA HIS A 158 39.67 -16.94 13.68
C HIS A 158 40.98 -16.92 14.47
N GLU A 159 41.12 -17.83 15.44
CA GLU A 159 42.45 -18.35 15.83
C GLU A 159 42.33 -19.86 16.20
N ILE A 160 42.81 -20.74 15.30
CA ILE A 160 43.80 -21.82 15.55
C ILE A 160 43.88 -22.74 14.29
N GLU A 161 44.99 -22.56 13.57
CA GLU A 161 45.90 -23.55 12.93
C GLU A 161 45.38 -24.57 11.89
N GLN A 162 46.05 -24.87 10.76
CA GLN A 162 47.34 -24.52 10.16
C GLN A 162 47.38 -25.15 8.75
N GLY A 163 48.06 -24.52 7.77
CA GLY A 163 48.61 -25.21 6.60
C GLY A 163 48.66 -24.37 5.32
N PRO A 164 49.81 -24.19 4.64
CA PRO A 164 50.15 -22.96 3.93
C PRO A 164 50.00 -23.07 2.40
N GLU A 165 49.75 -21.96 1.72
CA GLU A 165 50.43 -21.60 0.47
C GLU A 165 50.13 -20.13 0.08
N GLU A 166 51.20 -19.44 -0.34
CA GLU A 166 51.28 -18.02 -0.68
C GLU A 166 50.76 -17.72 -2.11
N PRO A 167 50.58 -16.42 -2.46
CA PRO A 167 49.50 -15.97 -3.33
C PRO A 167 49.95 -15.72 -4.77
N GLU A 168 49.04 -15.88 -5.74
CA GLU A 168 49.21 -15.24 -7.05
C GLU A 168 47.89 -14.66 -7.58
N GLU A 169 48.01 -13.39 -7.96
CA GLU A 169 47.00 -12.51 -8.52
C GLU A 169 46.57 -12.98 -9.93
N LEU A 170 45.27 -12.94 -10.22
CA LEU A 170 44.75 -13.11 -11.58
C LEU A 170 44.01 -11.85 -12.02
N GLN A 171 44.69 -11.09 -12.89
CA GLN A 171 44.11 -10.09 -13.77
C GLN A 171 43.69 -10.73 -15.12
N PRO A 172 42.75 -10.13 -15.87
CA PRO A 172 42.21 -10.70 -17.10
C PRO A 172 43.08 -10.37 -18.32
N GLN A 173 43.41 -11.37 -19.16
CA GLN A 173 44.11 -11.16 -20.43
C GLN A 173 43.19 -11.28 -21.65
N LEU A 174 43.25 -10.24 -22.48
CA LEU A 174 42.87 -10.17 -23.89
C LEU A 174 43.72 -11.12 -24.73
N ILE A 175 43.13 -11.73 -25.77
CA ILE A 175 43.89 -12.41 -26.83
C ILE A 175 43.51 -11.79 -28.18
N GLU A 176 44.48 -11.10 -28.78
CA GLU A 176 44.57 -10.79 -30.21
C GLU A 176 44.84 -12.06 -31.01
N VAL A 177 44.24 -12.17 -32.20
CA VAL A 177 44.57 -13.21 -33.17
C VAL A 177 45.17 -12.55 -34.41
N ALA A 178 46.44 -12.85 -34.66
CA ALA A 178 47.15 -12.51 -35.89
C ALA A 178 47.32 -13.76 -36.78
N SER A 179 47.39 -13.45 -38.08
CA SER A 179 47.47 -14.26 -39.31
C SER A 179 48.63 -15.26 -39.46
N VAL A 180 48.44 -16.31 -40.28
CA VAL A 180 49.07 -16.57 -41.62
C VAL A 180 49.01 -18.07 -42.03
N GLU A 181 48.47 -18.32 -43.24
CA GLU A 181 48.74 -19.32 -44.34
C GLU A 181 49.03 -20.83 -44.04
N GLU A 182 48.90 -21.86 -44.92
CA GLU A 182 48.62 -22.14 -46.35
C GLU A 182 47.70 -23.41 -46.36
N GLY A 183 46.77 -23.67 -47.28
CA GLY A 183 46.98 -24.11 -48.67
C GLY A 183 46.57 -25.60 -48.83
N ASP A 184 45.46 -25.88 -49.52
CA ASP A 184 45.37 -26.99 -50.49
C ASP A 184 44.12 -26.85 -51.38
N GLU A 185 44.34 -27.07 -52.68
CA GLU A 185 43.40 -26.91 -53.79
C GLU A 185 42.51 -28.13 -53.99
N VAL A 186 41.24 -27.95 -54.35
CA VAL A 186 40.62 -28.69 -55.47
C VAL A 186 39.47 -27.88 -56.08
N GLU A 187 39.52 -27.69 -57.40
CA GLU A 187 38.51 -27.04 -58.23
C GLU A 187 37.27 -27.92 -58.46
N GLU A 188 36.07 -27.32 -58.47
CA GLU A 188 35.02 -27.63 -59.47
C GLU A 188 34.19 -26.35 -59.76
N GLU A 189 33.89 -26.14 -61.04
CA GLU A 189 33.35 -24.91 -61.63
C GLU A 189 31.99 -24.43 -61.08
N PRO A 190 31.80 -23.11 -60.87
CA PRO A 190 30.48 -22.53 -60.57
C PRO A 190 29.69 -22.24 -61.86
N GLY A 191 28.50 -22.82 -61.97
CA GLY A 191 27.49 -22.40 -62.93
C GLY A 191 27.04 -20.96 -62.63
N SER A 192 27.29 -20.05 -63.56
CA SER A 192 26.91 -18.63 -63.46
C SER A 192 25.43 -18.43 -63.83
N PHE A 193 24.58 -18.29 -62.82
CA PHE A 193 23.28 -17.64 -62.96
C PHE A 193 23.02 -16.73 -61.75
N SER A 194 23.70 -15.58 -61.73
CA SER A 194 23.32 -14.44 -60.90
C SER A 194 23.25 -13.19 -61.79
N PRO A 195 22.14 -12.42 -61.75
CA PRO A 195 21.95 -11.25 -62.62
C PRO A 195 22.89 -10.10 -62.23
N GLU A 196 23.24 -9.29 -63.22
CA GLU A 196 24.20 -8.19 -63.07
C GLU A 196 23.63 -7.03 -62.22
N LEU A 197 24.44 -6.53 -61.28
CA LEU A 197 24.04 -5.53 -60.29
C LEU A 197 23.94 -4.14 -60.92
N VAL A 198 22.71 -3.66 -61.13
CA VAL A 198 22.45 -2.26 -61.52
C VAL A 198 22.51 -1.34 -60.31
N HIS A 199 23.59 -0.58 -60.19
CA HIS A 199 23.71 0.51 -59.22
C HIS A 199 22.93 1.74 -59.68
N THR A 200 21.63 1.78 -59.39
CA THR A 200 20.91 3.05 -59.26
C THR A 200 19.83 2.93 -58.19
N PHE A 201 20.19 3.19 -56.94
CA PHE A 201 19.23 3.73 -55.99
C PHE A 201 19.95 4.79 -55.16
N GLU A 202 19.77 6.04 -55.56
CA GLU A 202 20.04 7.21 -54.74
C GLU A 202 19.15 7.15 -53.50
N GLY A 203 19.74 7.27 -52.31
CA GLY A 203 19.04 7.89 -51.19
C GLY A 203 18.89 7.09 -49.89
N ASP A 204 19.58 5.97 -49.68
CA ASP A 204 19.62 5.39 -48.34
C ASP A 204 20.76 6.03 -47.53
N GLU A 205 20.38 6.86 -46.54
CA GLU A 205 21.28 7.21 -45.45
C GLU A 205 21.71 5.91 -44.78
N LEU A 206 22.94 5.48 -45.07
CA LEU A 206 23.55 4.34 -44.41
C LEU A 206 23.75 4.72 -42.93
N VAL A 207 22.75 4.43 -42.10
CA VAL A 207 22.85 4.64 -40.66
C VAL A 207 23.76 3.57 -40.10
N ASP A 208 24.85 4.01 -39.48
CA ASP A 208 25.81 3.14 -38.81
C ASP A 208 25.06 2.28 -37.75
N PRO A 209 25.13 0.93 -37.81
CA PRO A 209 24.41 0.05 -36.89
C PRO A 209 24.69 0.32 -35.41
N GLU A 210 25.87 0.85 -35.08
CA GLU A 210 26.20 1.23 -33.70
C GLU A 210 25.44 2.50 -33.26
N ALA A 211 25.27 3.45 -34.17
CA ALA A 211 24.54 4.70 -33.92
C ALA A 211 23.02 4.46 -33.77
N ASP A 212 22.44 3.57 -34.57
CA ASP A 212 21.03 3.20 -34.46
C ASP A 212 20.75 2.45 -33.14
N LYS A 213 21.65 1.55 -32.74
CA LYS A 213 21.57 0.86 -31.45
C LYS A 213 21.64 1.83 -30.27
N ALA A 214 22.57 2.79 -30.31
CA ALA A 214 22.68 3.82 -29.29
C ALA A 214 21.43 4.72 -29.21
N ALA A 215 20.84 5.07 -30.35
CA ALA A 215 19.57 5.81 -30.41
C ALA A 215 18.40 5.01 -29.82
N LEU A 216 18.36 3.70 -30.06
CA LEU A 216 17.36 2.79 -29.49
C LEU A 216 17.49 2.65 -27.97
N ASP A 217 18.72 2.51 -27.47
CA ASP A 217 18.98 2.37 -26.04
C ASP A 217 18.68 3.67 -25.28
N ARG A 218 18.93 4.84 -25.88
CA ARG A 218 18.49 6.13 -25.32
C ARG A 218 16.96 6.23 -25.21
N LYS A 219 16.24 5.85 -26.27
CA LYS A 219 14.76 5.82 -26.25
C LYS A 219 14.22 4.81 -25.23
N ARG A 220 14.88 3.66 -25.05
CA ARG A 220 14.53 2.67 -24.02
C ARG A 220 14.74 3.21 -22.61
N ALA A 221 15.85 3.93 -22.38
CA ALA A 221 16.12 4.58 -21.10
C ALA A 221 15.08 5.66 -20.78
N GLU A 222 14.70 6.49 -21.75
CA GLU A 222 13.65 7.51 -21.59
C GLU A 222 12.29 6.90 -21.23
N VAL A 223 11.91 5.78 -21.85
CA VAL A 223 10.66 5.06 -21.54
C VAL A 223 10.71 4.44 -20.14
N LEU A 224 11.84 3.89 -19.72
CA LEU A 224 12.04 3.35 -18.37
C LEU A 224 11.96 4.46 -17.32
N GLU A 225 12.60 5.61 -17.57
CA GLU A 225 12.51 6.78 -16.70
C GLU A 225 11.09 7.33 -16.64
N GLU A 226 10.36 7.39 -17.76
CA GLU A 226 8.96 7.81 -17.76
C GLU A 226 8.05 6.80 -17.02
N GLN A 227 8.29 5.49 -17.18
CA GLN A 227 7.60 4.46 -16.40
C GLN A 227 7.90 4.60 -14.91
N GLN A 228 9.18 4.82 -14.55
CA GLN A 228 9.62 4.99 -13.17
C GLN A 228 9.04 6.27 -12.56
N ARG A 229 8.95 7.36 -13.32
CA ARG A 229 8.28 8.60 -12.92
C ARG A 229 6.78 8.37 -12.72
N ARG A 230 6.10 7.67 -13.63
CA ARG A 230 4.68 7.30 -13.46
C ARG A 230 4.45 6.42 -12.23
N LEU A 231 5.37 5.49 -11.94
CA LEU A 231 5.33 4.67 -10.73
C LEU A 231 5.58 5.50 -9.47
N GLN A 232 6.50 6.48 -9.52
CA GLN A 232 6.74 7.41 -8.42
C GLN A 232 5.58 8.39 -8.20
N GLU A 233 4.94 8.87 -9.27
CA GLU A 233 3.73 9.71 -9.20
C GLU A 233 2.53 8.92 -8.69
N ALA A 234 2.39 7.65 -9.09
CA ALA A 234 1.40 6.74 -8.54
C ALA A 234 1.67 6.40 -7.05
N ALA A 235 2.94 6.26 -6.65
CA ALA A 235 3.34 6.06 -5.26
C ALA A 235 3.18 7.35 -4.43
N ALA A 236 3.40 8.53 -5.00
CA ALA A 236 3.20 9.81 -4.33
C ALA A 236 1.70 10.15 -4.18
N GLY A 237 0.85 9.68 -5.09
CA GLY A 237 -0.61 9.78 -4.99
C GLY A 237 -1.25 8.91 -3.91
N SER A 238 -0.52 7.94 -3.34
CA SER A 238 -1.03 7.04 -2.30
C SER A 238 -0.53 7.37 -0.87
N VAL A 239 0.27 8.41 -0.67
CA VAL A 239 0.83 8.73 0.67
C VAL A 239 -0.10 9.64 1.47
N ALA A 240 -1.29 9.14 1.82
CA ALA A 240 -2.13 9.71 2.87
C ALA A 240 -3.13 8.68 3.42
N GLY A 241 -2.61 7.57 3.96
CA GLY A 241 -3.39 6.60 4.73
C GLY A 241 -2.53 5.39 5.07
N ASP A 242 -2.51 4.98 6.34
CA ASP A 242 -1.74 3.86 6.89
C ASP A 242 -1.82 2.59 6.00
N ASP A 243 -0.78 2.31 5.21
CA ASP A 243 -0.76 1.17 4.27
C ASP A 243 0.38 0.16 4.55
N ASP A 244 0.91 0.14 5.78
CA ASP A 244 1.88 -0.90 6.24
C ASP A 244 1.27 -2.33 6.26
N ASN A 245 -0.02 -2.49 5.97
CA ASN A 245 -0.73 -3.77 6.07
C ASN A 245 -1.05 -4.42 4.71
N THR A 246 -0.63 -3.84 3.59
CA THR A 246 -0.83 -4.43 2.25
C THR A 246 0.34 -5.31 1.80
N GLU A 247 1.52 -5.16 2.40
CA GLU A 247 2.65 -6.05 2.14
C GLU A 247 2.45 -7.42 2.83
N LEU A 248 2.40 -8.47 2.01
CA LEU A 248 2.47 -9.86 2.46
C LEU A 248 3.82 -10.12 3.12
N THR A 249 3.83 -10.74 4.29
CA THR A 249 5.09 -11.18 4.91
C THR A 249 5.77 -12.22 4.00
N ILE A 250 7.10 -12.26 3.97
CA ILE A 250 7.89 -13.20 3.12
C ILE A 250 7.37 -14.65 3.26
N HIS A 251 7.04 -15.05 4.50
CA HIS A 251 6.50 -16.37 4.79
C HIS A 251 5.11 -16.62 4.18
N GLU A 252 4.20 -15.64 4.24
CA GLU A 252 2.86 -15.74 3.65
C GLU A 252 2.94 -15.85 2.13
N ARG A 253 3.86 -15.07 1.52
CA ARG A 253 4.15 -15.12 0.09
C ARG A 253 4.71 -16.48 -0.32
N GLU A 254 5.65 -17.03 0.45
CA GLU A 254 6.23 -18.36 0.21
C GLU A 254 5.16 -19.46 0.32
N LEU A 255 4.31 -19.40 1.35
CA LEU A 255 3.21 -20.36 1.54
C LEU A 255 2.21 -20.30 0.39
N ALA A 256 1.86 -19.10 -0.08
CA ALA A 256 1.01 -18.94 -1.25
C ALA A 256 1.67 -19.47 -2.53
N MET A 257 2.95 -19.18 -2.77
CA MET A 257 3.68 -19.73 -3.93
C MET A 257 3.73 -21.25 -3.89
N LYS A 258 4.03 -21.84 -2.72
CA LYS A 258 4.02 -23.28 -2.51
C LYS A 258 2.64 -23.89 -2.75
N ALA A 259 1.58 -23.22 -2.30
CA ALA A 259 0.20 -23.67 -2.50
C ALA A 259 -0.29 -23.52 -3.96
N MET A 260 0.29 -22.61 -4.75
CA MET A 260 -0.08 -22.38 -6.15
C MET A 260 0.69 -23.25 -7.16
N GLY A 261 1.82 -23.83 -6.74
CA GLY A 261 2.72 -24.62 -7.59
C GLY A 261 3.63 -23.75 -8.47
N THR A 262 4.51 -24.40 -9.23
CA THR A 262 5.47 -23.73 -10.13
C THR A 262 4.77 -22.72 -11.05
N MET A 263 5.43 -21.59 -11.30
CA MET A 263 4.97 -20.62 -12.28
C MET A 263 5.15 -21.24 -13.67
N ASP A 264 4.06 -21.29 -14.44
CA ASP A 264 4.13 -21.66 -15.85
C ASP A 264 4.49 -20.41 -16.68
N GLU A 265 5.05 -20.58 -17.88
CA GLU A 265 5.69 -19.55 -18.72
C GLU A 265 4.73 -18.42 -19.21
N GLY A 266 3.47 -18.45 -18.76
CA GLY A 266 2.45 -17.42 -18.99
C GLY A 266 1.75 -16.92 -17.72
N ASP A 267 2.15 -17.32 -16.52
CA ASP A 267 1.47 -16.93 -15.30
C ASP A 267 1.86 -15.51 -14.87
N ALA A 268 0.88 -14.62 -14.77
CA ALA A 268 1.06 -13.27 -14.29
C ALA A 268 0.53 -13.14 -12.85
N ILE A 269 1.24 -12.40 -12.00
CA ILE A 269 0.73 -12.00 -10.68
C ILE A 269 -0.35 -10.94 -10.92
N LEU A 270 -1.55 -11.18 -10.39
CA LEU A 270 -2.64 -10.21 -10.45
C LEU A 270 -2.33 -9.11 -9.43
N GLY A 271 -1.73 -8.01 -9.90
CA GLY A 271 -1.38 -6.86 -9.07
C GLY A 271 -2.60 -6.06 -8.57
N SER A 272 -2.36 -5.15 -7.63
CA SER A 272 -3.38 -4.32 -6.96
C SER A 272 -4.23 -3.45 -7.91
N GLY A 273 -3.84 -3.30 -9.19
CA GLY A 273 -4.63 -2.58 -10.20
C GLY A 273 -5.88 -3.32 -10.71
N ALA A 274 -6.07 -4.60 -10.34
CA ALA A 274 -7.28 -5.37 -10.68
C ALA A 274 -8.30 -5.46 -9.53
N GLU A 275 -7.96 -4.92 -8.37
CA GLU A 275 -8.90 -4.75 -7.26
C GLU A 275 -9.92 -3.67 -7.63
N VAL A 276 -11.20 -4.02 -7.55
CA VAL A 276 -12.26 -3.04 -7.74
C VAL A 276 -12.60 -2.47 -6.38
N ASN A 277 -12.45 -1.14 -6.25
CA ASN A 277 -12.79 -0.46 -5.01
C ASN A 277 -14.31 -0.55 -4.80
N LEU A 278 -14.72 -1.44 -3.91
CA LEU A 278 -16.09 -1.49 -3.42
C LEU A 278 -16.29 -0.24 -2.55
N GLU A 279 -17.32 0.55 -2.82
CA GLU A 279 -17.65 1.73 -2.02
C GLU A 279 -17.67 1.37 -0.53
N SER A 280 -17.00 2.17 0.29
CA SER A 280 -16.82 1.94 1.73
C SER A 280 -18.18 1.77 2.41
N GLN A 281 -18.57 0.52 2.64
CA GLN A 281 -19.82 0.17 3.31
C GLN A 281 -19.64 0.40 4.82
N VAL A 282 -20.58 1.11 5.44
CA VAL A 282 -20.62 1.24 6.90
C VAL A 282 -21.09 -0.10 7.48
N TYR A 283 -20.16 -0.95 7.91
CA TYR A 283 -20.55 -2.23 8.51
C TYR A 283 -21.02 -2.02 9.97
N TRP A 284 -22.05 -2.77 10.37
CA TRP A 284 -22.67 -2.73 11.71
C TRP A 284 -21.72 -3.06 12.88
N TRP A 285 -20.50 -3.50 12.59
CA TRP A 285 -19.46 -3.89 13.54
C TRP A 285 -18.28 -2.91 13.63
N HIS A 286 -18.28 -1.80 12.87
CA HIS A 286 -17.20 -0.79 12.86
C HIS A 286 -16.84 -0.26 14.26
N ASP A 287 -17.83 -0.21 15.15
CA ASP A 287 -17.66 0.32 16.50
C ASP A 287 -16.90 -0.65 17.42
N LYS A 288 -16.93 -1.95 17.10
CA LYS A 288 -16.30 -3.02 17.91
C LYS A 288 -14.97 -3.49 17.35
N TYR A 289 -14.81 -3.45 16.03
CA TYR A 289 -13.59 -3.92 15.37
C TYR A 289 -13.14 -2.89 14.33
N ARG A 290 -11.84 -2.59 14.31
CA ARG A 290 -11.25 -1.77 13.25
C ARG A 290 -11.38 -2.51 11.92
N PRO A 291 -12.08 -1.95 10.91
CA PRO A 291 -12.15 -2.53 9.57
C PRO A 291 -10.76 -2.69 8.97
N ARG A 292 -10.52 -3.84 8.34
CA ARG A 292 -9.26 -4.16 7.67
C ARG A 292 -9.52 -4.77 6.31
N LYS A 293 -8.73 -4.40 5.32
CA LYS A 293 -8.70 -5.13 4.05
C LYS A 293 -7.87 -6.42 4.22
N PRO A 294 -8.36 -7.57 3.74
CA PRO A 294 -7.58 -8.80 3.75
C PRO A 294 -6.39 -8.73 2.79
N LYS A 295 -5.27 -9.35 3.17
CA LYS A 295 -4.13 -9.49 2.27
C LYS A 295 -4.44 -10.55 1.22
N TYR A 296 -3.89 -10.43 0.02
CA TYR A 296 -4.10 -11.45 -1.03
C TYR A 296 -2.85 -11.63 -1.89
N PHE A 297 -2.67 -12.85 -2.37
CA PHE A 297 -1.70 -13.20 -3.40
C PHE A 297 -2.44 -13.89 -4.53
N ASN A 298 -2.67 -13.18 -5.63
CA ASN A 298 -3.51 -13.66 -6.72
C ASN A 298 -2.67 -13.90 -7.99
N ARG A 299 -2.96 -14.96 -8.73
CA ARG A 299 -2.26 -15.33 -9.97
C ARG A 299 -3.26 -15.57 -11.10
N VAL A 300 -3.02 -14.94 -12.25
CA VAL A 300 -3.76 -15.17 -13.48
C VAL A 300 -3.02 -16.22 -14.28
N HIS A 301 -3.69 -17.35 -14.56
CA HIS A 301 -3.16 -18.36 -15.44
C HIS A 301 -3.46 -17.96 -16.88
N THR A 302 -2.44 -17.53 -17.63
CA THR A 302 -2.57 -17.24 -19.06
C THR A 302 -1.80 -18.28 -19.86
N GLY A 303 -2.33 -18.61 -21.03
CA GLY A 303 -1.70 -19.61 -21.88
C GLY A 303 -2.22 -19.56 -23.30
N TYR A 304 -1.56 -20.33 -24.16
CA TYR A 304 -1.88 -20.41 -25.57
C TYR A 304 -3.02 -21.41 -25.81
N GLU A 305 -3.95 -21.05 -26.69
CA GLU A 305 -4.98 -21.96 -27.18
C GLU A 305 -4.67 -22.35 -28.62
N TRP A 306 -4.10 -23.53 -28.83
CA TRP A 306 -3.82 -24.08 -30.16
C TRP A 306 -5.08 -24.66 -30.80
N ASN A 307 -6.03 -23.80 -31.16
CA ASN A 307 -7.18 -24.19 -31.96
C ASN A 307 -6.78 -24.40 -33.44
N LYS A 308 -7.65 -25.01 -34.26
CA LYS A 308 -7.35 -25.30 -35.68
C LYS A 308 -7.03 -24.04 -36.50
N TYR A 309 -7.56 -22.89 -36.11
CA TYR A 309 -7.28 -21.59 -36.75
C TYR A 309 -5.92 -21.02 -36.31
N ASN A 310 -5.59 -21.13 -35.03
CA ASN A 310 -4.32 -20.65 -34.48
C ASN A 310 -3.16 -21.51 -35.01
N GLN A 311 -3.38 -22.81 -35.21
CA GLN A 311 -2.41 -23.72 -35.84
C GLN A 311 -2.09 -23.35 -37.30
N THR A 312 -2.91 -22.54 -37.98
CA THR A 312 -2.65 -22.12 -39.38
C THR A 312 -2.04 -20.73 -39.49
N HIS A 313 -2.02 -19.96 -38.40
CA HIS A 313 -1.58 -18.55 -38.40
C HIS A 313 -0.43 -18.26 -37.44
N TYR A 314 -0.12 -19.20 -36.54
CA TYR A 314 0.90 -19.06 -35.52
C TYR A 314 1.76 -20.32 -35.51
N ASP A 315 3.05 -20.12 -35.29
CA ASP A 315 4.06 -21.17 -35.22
C ASP A 315 4.69 -21.18 -33.82
N HIS A 316 5.58 -22.14 -33.55
CA HIS A 316 6.28 -22.22 -32.27
C HIS A 316 7.06 -20.93 -31.94
N ASP A 317 7.64 -20.30 -32.96
CA ASP A 317 8.46 -19.10 -32.82
C ASP A 317 7.63 -17.80 -32.80
N ASN A 318 6.36 -17.88 -33.20
CA ASN A 318 5.40 -16.78 -33.09
C ASN A 318 4.06 -17.33 -32.58
N PRO A 319 3.96 -17.65 -31.28
CA PRO A 319 2.78 -18.28 -30.72
C PRO A 319 1.57 -17.34 -30.73
N PRO A 320 0.35 -17.88 -30.67
CA PRO A 320 -0.87 -17.07 -30.62
C PRO A 320 -0.89 -16.15 -29.39
N PRO A 321 -1.68 -15.08 -29.40
CA PRO A 321 -1.87 -14.25 -28.21
C PRO A 321 -2.29 -15.06 -26.99
N LYS A 322 -1.66 -14.83 -25.84
CA LYS A 322 -2.02 -15.49 -24.58
C LYS A 322 -3.43 -15.10 -24.18
N ILE A 323 -4.25 -16.10 -23.85
CA ILE A 323 -5.59 -15.89 -23.31
C ILE A 323 -5.63 -16.30 -21.85
N VAL A 324 -6.52 -15.69 -21.08
CA VAL A 324 -6.76 -16.09 -19.69
C VAL A 324 -7.43 -17.46 -19.68
N GLN A 325 -6.77 -18.44 -19.07
CA GLN A 325 -7.23 -19.81 -18.94
C GLN A 325 -7.81 -20.12 -17.57
N GLY A 326 -7.46 -19.35 -16.55
CA GLY A 326 -7.97 -19.53 -15.19
C GLY A 326 -7.43 -18.49 -14.22
N TYR A 327 -7.92 -18.56 -12.99
CA TYR A 327 -7.49 -17.71 -11.88
C TYR A 327 -7.18 -18.55 -10.65
N LYS A 328 -6.18 -18.11 -9.89
CA LYS A 328 -5.82 -18.66 -8.59
C LYS A 328 -5.81 -17.52 -7.57
N PHE A 329 -6.78 -17.53 -6.68
CA PHE A 329 -6.90 -16.59 -5.57
C PHE A 329 -6.40 -17.22 -4.27
N ASN A 330 -5.46 -16.56 -3.60
CA ASN A 330 -5.12 -16.83 -2.20
C ASN A 330 -5.39 -15.59 -1.39
N ILE A 331 -6.43 -15.64 -0.55
CA ILE A 331 -6.83 -14.51 0.28
C ILE A 331 -6.61 -14.87 1.74
N PHE A 332 -5.89 -13.99 2.45
CA PHE A 332 -5.44 -14.19 3.81
C PHE A 332 -6.35 -13.48 4.80
N TYR A 333 -6.88 -14.26 5.74
CA TYR A 333 -7.74 -13.88 6.85
C TYR A 333 -7.19 -14.41 8.19
N PRO A 334 -5.96 -14.02 8.61
CA PRO A 334 -5.35 -14.50 9.86
C PRO A 334 -6.15 -14.13 11.12
N ASP A 335 -6.76 -12.94 11.14
CA ASP A 335 -7.42 -12.33 12.31
C ASP A 335 -8.95 -12.51 12.29
N LEU A 336 -9.47 -13.54 11.61
CA LEU A 336 -10.91 -13.74 11.53
C LEU A 336 -11.50 -14.03 12.92
N VAL A 337 -12.48 -13.23 13.35
CA VAL A 337 -13.09 -13.36 14.70
C VAL A 337 -13.75 -14.74 14.85
N ASP A 338 -14.45 -15.18 13.82
CA ASP A 338 -15.10 -16.49 13.78
C ASP A 338 -14.40 -17.40 12.77
N LYS A 339 -13.43 -18.18 13.25
CA LYS A 339 -12.71 -19.17 12.44
C LYS A 339 -13.58 -20.36 12.02
N THR A 340 -14.78 -20.51 12.57
CA THR A 340 -15.71 -21.60 12.22
C THR A 340 -16.49 -21.31 10.94
N ARG A 341 -16.69 -20.03 10.61
CA ARG A 341 -17.38 -19.60 9.40
C ARG A 341 -16.38 -19.30 8.29
N ALA A 342 -16.42 -20.10 7.22
CA ALA A 342 -15.57 -19.88 6.06
C ALA A 342 -16.03 -18.66 5.24
N PRO A 343 -15.10 -17.87 4.68
CA PRO A 343 -15.43 -16.83 3.72
C PRO A 343 -16.14 -17.39 2.49
N VAL A 344 -17.11 -16.64 1.96
CA VAL A 344 -17.93 -17.00 0.80
C VAL A 344 -17.59 -16.07 -0.36
N TYR A 345 -17.68 -16.56 -1.59
CA TYR A 345 -17.56 -15.72 -2.78
C TYR A 345 -18.88 -15.64 -3.56
N CYS A 346 -19.12 -14.50 -4.18
CA CYS A 346 -20.28 -14.23 -5.04
C CYS A 346 -19.80 -13.69 -6.39
N ILE A 347 -20.48 -14.05 -7.48
CA ILE A 347 -20.19 -13.51 -8.82
C ILE A 347 -21.26 -12.50 -9.18
N GLU A 348 -20.86 -11.27 -9.46
CA GLU A 348 -21.71 -10.17 -9.89
C GLU A 348 -21.39 -9.73 -11.32
N LYS A 349 -22.36 -9.15 -12.01
CA LYS A 349 -22.19 -8.65 -13.38
C LYS A 349 -21.67 -7.22 -13.32
N ASP A 350 -20.54 -6.95 -13.98
CA ASP A 350 -19.78 -5.69 -13.89
C ASP A 350 -20.40 -4.53 -14.72
N GLY A 351 -21.63 -4.64 -15.21
CA GLY A 351 -22.25 -3.65 -16.12
C GLY A 351 -21.56 -3.44 -17.48
N SER A 352 -20.34 -3.98 -17.65
CA SER A 352 -19.58 -4.07 -18.90
C SER A 352 -20.25 -5.01 -19.91
N ASN A 353 -19.78 -5.03 -21.16
CA ASN A 353 -20.31 -5.71 -22.36
C ASN A 353 -20.51 -7.25 -22.26
N GLY A 354 -20.57 -7.82 -21.05
CA GLY A 354 -20.76 -9.25 -20.79
C GLY A 354 -19.46 -10.05 -20.80
N GLU A 355 -18.34 -9.44 -21.18
CA GLU A 355 -17.02 -10.07 -21.29
C GLU A 355 -16.33 -10.25 -19.93
N THR A 356 -16.63 -9.38 -18.95
CA THR A 356 -16.07 -9.41 -17.60
C THR A 356 -17.15 -9.49 -16.53
N CYS A 357 -16.83 -10.13 -15.41
CA CYS A 357 -17.66 -10.19 -14.21
C CYS A 357 -16.81 -9.90 -12.96
N LEU A 358 -17.46 -9.52 -11.86
CA LEU A 358 -16.82 -9.27 -10.57
C LEU A 358 -16.97 -10.49 -9.68
N ILE A 359 -15.87 -10.98 -9.13
CA ILE A 359 -15.90 -11.96 -8.04
C ILE A 359 -15.68 -11.22 -6.72
N ARG A 360 -16.70 -11.19 -5.87
CA ARG A 360 -16.66 -10.58 -4.54
C ARG A 360 -16.47 -11.65 -3.48
N PHE A 361 -15.57 -11.42 -2.54
CA PHE A 361 -15.27 -12.27 -1.41
C PHE A 361 -15.76 -11.61 -0.12
N ASN A 362 -16.49 -12.39 0.68
CA ASN A 362 -17.14 -11.98 1.91
C ASN A 362 -16.64 -12.88 3.06
N ALA A 363 -15.85 -12.33 3.98
CA ALA A 363 -15.37 -13.07 5.16
C ALA A 363 -16.15 -12.74 6.44
N GLY A 364 -16.61 -11.49 6.57
CA GLY A 364 -17.21 -10.95 7.79
C GLY A 364 -16.19 -10.28 8.72
N PRO A 365 -16.59 -9.88 9.94
CA PRO A 365 -15.77 -9.04 10.82
C PRO A 365 -14.43 -9.71 11.18
N PRO A 366 -13.30 -8.98 11.17
CA PRO A 366 -13.12 -7.53 10.96
C PRO A 366 -12.79 -7.16 9.51
N TYR A 367 -12.93 -8.10 8.57
CA TYR A 367 -12.48 -7.91 7.19
C TYR A 367 -13.57 -7.27 6.33
N GLU A 368 -13.16 -6.31 5.53
CA GLU A 368 -14.00 -5.74 4.47
C GLU A 368 -14.10 -6.72 3.30
N ASP A 369 -15.23 -6.63 2.58
CA ASP A 369 -15.42 -7.38 1.35
C ASP A 369 -14.45 -6.87 0.27
N ILE A 370 -13.88 -7.79 -0.52
CA ILE A 370 -12.99 -7.46 -1.64
C ILE A 370 -13.58 -7.99 -2.94
N ALA A 371 -13.39 -7.28 -4.05
CA ALA A 371 -13.81 -7.74 -5.36
C ALA A 371 -12.70 -7.63 -6.42
N PHE A 372 -12.66 -8.62 -7.30
CA PHE A 372 -11.74 -8.65 -8.45
C PHE A 372 -12.52 -8.76 -9.75
N ARG A 373 -12.03 -8.07 -10.78
CA ARG A 373 -12.54 -8.22 -12.15
C ARG A 373 -11.94 -9.47 -12.80
N ILE A 374 -12.79 -10.36 -13.28
CA ILE A 374 -12.41 -11.60 -13.97
C ILE A 374 -13.15 -11.73 -15.30
N VAL A 375 -12.61 -12.57 -16.20
CA VAL A 375 -13.27 -12.90 -17.46
C VAL A 375 -14.54 -13.73 -17.20
N ASN A 376 -15.65 -13.35 -17.83
CA ASN A 376 -16.92 -14.05 -17.73
C ASN A 376 -16.98 -15.25 -18.68
N LYS A 377 -16.37 -16.37 -18.27
CA LYS A 377 -16.41 -17.67 -18.95
C LYS A 377 -16.86 -18.76 -17.99
N GLU A 378 -17.41 -19.87 -18.50
CA GLU A 378 -17.80 -21.01 -17.67
C GLU A 378 -16.61 -21.65 -16.96
N TRP A 379 -16.76 -21.91 -15.66
CA TRP A 379 -15.72 -22.54 -14.86
C TRP A 379 -15.77 -24.06 -14.97
N GLU A 380 -14.59 -24.68 -14.89
CA GLU A 380 -14.44 -26.11 -14.76
C GLU A 380 -14.34 -26.51 -13.27
N TYR A 381 -15.43 -27.05 -12.71
CA TYR A 381 -15.52 -27.47 -11.30
C TYR A 381 -14.86 -28.83 -11.00
N SER A 382 -14.11 -29.40 -11.94
CA SER A 382 -13.49 -30.71 -11.75
C SER A 382 -12.19 -30.58 -10.94
N HIS A 383 -12.12 -31.25 -9.78
CA HIS A 383 -10.91 -31.31 -8.96
C HIS A 383 -9.70 -31.86 -9.72
N LYS A 384 -9.91 -32.78 -10.67
CA LYS A 384 -8.84 -33.33 -11.53
C LYS A 384 -8.26 -32.30 -12.51
N LYS A 385 -9.02 -31.24 -12.80
CA LYS A 385 -8.66 -30.16 -13.72
C LYS A 385 -8.15 -28.91 -12.98
N GLY A 386 -7.87 -29.03 -11.69
CA GLY A 386 -7.28 -27.97 -10.87
C GLY A 386 -8.29 -27.11 -10.10
N PHE A 387 -9.58 -27.49 -10.05
CA PHE A 387 -10.54 -26.78 -9.19
C PHE A 387 -10.25 -27.03 -7.71
N LYS A 388 -10.08 -25.96 -6.94
CA LYS A 388 -9.88 -25.99 -5.49
C LYS A 388 -10.62 -24.84 -4.85
N CYS A 389 -11.45 -25.13 -3.86
CA CYS A 389 -12.13 -24.13 -3.04
C CYS A 389 -12.05 -24.61 -1.59
N THR A 390 -10.99 -24.25 -0.88
CA THR A 390 -10.78 -24.66 0.53
C THR A 390 -10.36 -23.49 1.39
N PHE A 391 -10.84 -23.47 2.63
CA PHE A 391 -10.44 -22.50 3.65
C PHE A 391 -9.68 -23.23 4.75
N GLU A 392 -8.38 -23.00 4.83
CA GLU A 392 -7.49 -23.69 5.76
C GLU A 392 -6.53 -22.69 6.40
N ARG A 393 -6.38 -22.77 7.74
CA ARG A 393 -5.42 -21.96 8.51
C ARG A 393 -5.53 -20.44 8.26
N GLY A 394 -6.76 -19.94 8.06
CA GLY A 394 -6.98 -18.52 7.78
C GLY A 394 -6.68 -18.11 6.33
N ILE A 395 -6.49 -19.06 5.41
CA ILE A 395 -6.25 -18.77 3.99
C ILE A 395 -7.38 -19.38 3.17
N LEU A 396 -8.02 -18.55 2.36
CA LEU A 396 -9.00 -18.97 1.37
C LEU A 396 -8.29 -19.23 0.04
N HIS A 397 -8.30 -20.48 -0.40
CA HIS A 397 -7.82 -20.92 -1.70
C HIS A 397 -9.01 -21.07 -2.65
N VAL A 398 -9.06 -20.25 -3.70
CA VAL A 398 -10.04 -20.40 -4.80
C VAL A 398 -9.31 -20.47 -6.13
N TYR A 399 -9.16 -21.68 -6.64
CA TYR A 399 -8.52 -21.99 -7.92
C TYR A 399 -9.55 -22.54 -8.88
N PHE A 400 -9.63 -21.96 -10.06
CA PHE A 400 -10.46 -22.46 -11.13
C PHE A 400 -9.85 -22.18 -12.49
N ASN A 401 -10.14 -23.07 -13.42
CA ASN A 401 -9.82 -22.92 -14.83
C ASN A 401 -11.13 -22.78 -15.61
N PHE A 402 -11.07 -22.13 -16.77
CA PHE A 402 -12.20 -22.05 -17.67
C PHE A 402 -12.37 -23.33 -18.46
N LYS A 403 -13.63 -23.71 -18.71
CA LYS A 403 -13.93 -24.86 -19.57
C LYS A 403 -13.41 -24.60 -20.98
N ARG A 404 -12.69 -25.59 -21.51
CA ARG A 404 -12.26 -25.62 -22.90
C ARG A 404 -13.29 -26.40 -23.72
N TYR A 405 -13.97 -25.74 -24.63
CA TYR A 405 -14.87 -26.41 -25.58
C TYR A 405 -14.03 -26.96 -26.72
N ARG A 406 -13.97 -28.29 -26.84
CA ARG A 406 -13.40 -28.93 -28.02
C ARG A 406 -14.46 -28.95 -29.11
N TYR A 407 -14.25 -28.17 -30.15
CA TYR A 407 -15.04 -28.27 -31.36
C TYR A 407 -14.83 -29.66 -31.98
N ARG A 408 -15.87 -30.49 -31.98
CA ARG A 408 -15.93 -31.74 -32.76
C ARG A 408 -16.65 -31.42 -34.07
N ARG A 409 -16.00 -31.71 -35.20
CA ARG A 409 -16.61 -31.66 -36.53
C ARG A 409 -17.44 -32.91 -36.78
#